data_AF-A0A951MJT9-F1
#
_entry.id   AF-A0A951MJT9-F1
#
_cell.length_a   1.000
_cell.length_b   1.000
_cell.length_c   1.000
_cell.angle_alpha   90.00
_cell.angle_beta   90.00
_cell.angle_gamma   90.00
#
_symmetry.space_group_name_H-M   'P 1'
#
loop_
_entity.id
_entity.type
_entity.pdbx_description
1 polymer ?
#
loop_
_entity_poly.entity_id
_entity_poly.type
_entity_poly.pdbx_seq_one_letter_code
_entity_poly.pdbx_strand_id
1 'polypeptide(L)'
;MKHEAGNQGRERGRDNWDSGGGMNWTQMKGKVKEKWGKLTNDELDQIEGRRDQLIGKVRKAYDISEEEAERQVDSFMTANREYADRGRDPNMH
;
A
#
# COMPACT_ATOMS: atom_id res chain seq x y z
N MET A 1 -15.00 3.99 24.71
CA MET A 1 -13.76 4.69 24.34
C MET A 1 -13.87 5.04 22.87
N LYS A 2 -13.60 6.30 22.53
CA LYS A 2 -14.15 7.05 21.40
C LYS A 2 -13.14 7.12 20.27
N HIS A 3 -13.39 6.43 19.16
CA HIS A 3 -12.81 6.75 17.86
C HIS A 3 -13.97 6.77 16.87
N GLU A 4 -14.57 7.95 16.70
CA GLU A 4 -15.50 8.27 15.62
C GLU A 4 -14.77 8.11 14.28
N ALA A 5 -15.12 7.06 13.54
CA ALA A 5 -14.77 6.93 12.15
C ALA A 5 -15.65 7.92 11.34
N GLY A 6 -15.12 9.12 11.11
CA GLY A 6 -15.74 10.15 10.29
C GLY A 6 -16.03 9.66 8.86
N ASN A 7 -17.32 9.67 8.54
CA ASN A 7 -17.96 9.70 7.22
C ASN A 7 -17.22 10.55 6.18
N GLN A 8 -16.91 9.98 5.01
CA GLN A 8 -16.99 10.67 3.70
C GLN A 8 -17.26 9.63 2.59
N GLY A 9 -18.48 9.64 2.04
CA GLY A 9 -18.75 9.06 0.73
C GLY A 9 -18.31 9.99 -0.40
N ARG A 10 -17.93 9.44 -1.55
CA ARG A 10 -18.34 9.84 -2.92
C ARG A 10 -17.80 8.83 -3.93
N GLU A 11 -18.58 8.69 -4.98
CA GLU A 11 -18.58 7.62 -5.96
C GLU A 11 -17.47 7.76 -7.04
N ARG A 12 -17.06 6.59 -7.54
CA ARG A 12 -16.47 6.27 -8.86
C ARG A 12 -15.08 6.80 -9.24
N GLY A 13 -14.26 5.82 -9.63
CA GLY A 13 -13.17 5.96 -10.59
C GLY A 13 -11.80 6.04 -9.95
N ARG A 14 -11.10 4.90 -9.85
CA ARG A 14 -9.63 4.80 -9.98
C ARG A 14 -9.21 3.33 -9.97
N ASP A 15 -9.68 2.63 -11.00
CA ASP A 15 -9.04 1.41 -11.49
C ASP A 15 -7.71 1.82 -12.14
N ASN A 16 -6.59 1.71 -11.40
CA ASN A 16 -5.35 1.14 -11.95
C ASN A 16 -4.30 0.88 -10.85
N TRP A 17 -4.17 -0.36 -10.41
CA TRP A 17 -3.07 -0.88 -9.57
C TRP A 17 -1.78 -1.14 -10.40
N ASP A 18 -1.58 -0.39 -11.48
CA ASP A 18 -0.57 -0.61 -12.54
C ASP A 18 -0.89 -1.82 -13.45
N SER A 19 -1.92 -1.63 -14.28
CA SER A 19 -2.15 -2.24 -15.61
C SER A 19 -1.88 -3.75 -15.75
N GLY A 20 -2.74 -4.62 -15.21
CA GLY A 20 -2.61 -6.05 -15.53
C GLY A 20 -3.64 -7.04 -14.97
N GLY A 21 -4.43 -6.71 -13.94
CA GLY A 21 -5.44 -7.67 -13.49
C GLY A 21 -6.16 -7.28 -12.21
N GLY A 22 -7.41 -6.84 -12.34
CA GLY A 22 -8.53 -7.07 -11.40
C GLY A 22 -8.41 -6.71 -9.90
N MET A 23 -7.29 -6.20 -9.39
CA MET A 23 -7.12 -5.92 -7.96
C MET A 23 -7.65 -4.53 -7.61
N ASN A 24 -8.64 -4.46 -6.71
CA ASN A 24 -9.29 -3.21 -6.33
C ASN A 24 -8.49 -2.52 -5.20
N TRP A 25 -7.90 -1.34 -5.47
CA TRP A 25 -7.13 -0.58 -4.48
C TRP A 25 -7.94 -0.29 -3.21
N THR A 26 -9.25 -0.10 -3.32
CA THR A 26 -10.14 0.11 -2.16
C THR A 26 -10.14 -1.07 -1.20
N GLN A 27 -10.04 -2.31 -1.70
CA GLN A 27 -9.88 -3.49 -0.83
C GLN A 27 -8.48 -3.55 -0.22
N MET A 28 -7.44 -3.22 -1.00
CA MET A 28 -6.06 -3.23 -0.49
C MET A 28 -5.82 -2.15 0.57
N LYS A 29 -6.44 -0.97 0.44
CA LYS A 29 -6.40 0.12 1.43
C LYS A 29 -6.78 -0.36 2.84
N GLY A 30 -7.74 -1.27 2.97
CA GLY A 30 -8.07 -1.91 4.24
C GLY A 30 -6.87 -2.66 4.85
N LYS A 31 -6.27 -3.56 4.07
CA LYS A 31 -5.11 -4.35 4.50
C LYS A 31 -3.86 -3.49 4.74
N VAL A 32 -3.64 -2.46 3.94
CA VAL A 32 -2.55 -1.48 4.12
C VAL A 32 -2.73 -0.77 5.46
N LYS A 33 -3.95 -0.35 5.80
CA LYS A 33 -4.25 0.26 7.10
C LYS A 33 -4.02 -0.70 8.27
N GLU A 34 -4.35 -1.98 8.11
CA GLU A 34 -4.07 -3.01 9.13
C GLU A 34 -2.56 -3.22 9.33
N LYS A 35 -1.79 -3.27 8.23
CA LYS A 35 -0.34 -3.45 8.26
C LYS A 35 0.38 -2.21 8.82
N TRP A 36 -0.01 -1.04 8.34
CA TRP A 36 0.55 0.25 8.70
C TRP A 36 -0.50 1.12 9.38
N GLY A 37 -0.85 0.77 10.62
CA GLY A 37 -1.85 1.52 11.42
C GLY A 37 -1.50 2.99 11.68
N LYS A 38 -0.26 3.42 11.39
CA LYS A 38 0.13 4.83 11.42
C LYS A 38 -0.37 5.63 10.21
N LEU A 39 -0.63 4.97 9.08
CA LEU A 39 -1.11 5.63 7.87
C LEU A 39 -2.62 5.86 7.98
N THR A 40 -3.03 7.09 7.70
CA THR A 40 -4.44 7.47 7.77
C THR A 40 -5.19 7.18 6.46
N ASN A 41 -6.52 7.09 6.54
CA ASN A 41 -7.36 6.91 5.35
C ASN A 41 -7.12 7.99 4.28
N ASP A 42 -6.76 9.21 4.68
CA ASP A 42 -6.45 10.32 3.78
C ASP A 42 -5.16 10.05 3.00
N GLU A 43 -4.09 9.65 3.70
CA GLU A 43 -2.81 9.31 3.07
C GLU A 43 -2.94 8.13 2.12
N LEU A 44 -3.73 7.13 2.48
CA LEU A 44 -4.03 5.97 1.63
C LEU A 44 -4.87 6.35 0.41
N ASP A 45 -5.66 7.44 0.48
CA ASP A 45 -6.35 7.97 -0.69
C ASP A 45 -5.38 8.64 -1.67
N GLN A 46 -4.45 9.43 -1.12
CA GLN A 46 -3.41 10.12 -1.90
C GLN A 46 -2.45 9.17 -2.62
N ILE A 47 -2.28 7.95 -2.10
CA ILE A 47 -1.43 6.93 -2.72
C ILE A 47 -2.01 6.45 -4.06
N GLU A 48 -3.34 6.43 -4.20
CA GLU A 48 -4.04 5.98 -5.42
C GLU A 48 -3.62 4.60 -5.96
N GLY A 49 -3.09 3.72 -5.11
CA GLY A 49 -2.54 2.42 -5.53
C GLY A 49 -1.15 2.47 -6.18
N ARG A 50 -0.43 3.58 -6.07
CA ARG A 50 0.95 3.72 -6.58
C ARG A 50 1.98 3.22 -5.55
N ARG A 51 2.83 2.28 -5.94
CA ARG A 51 3.92 1.71 -5.10
C ARG A 51 4.82 2.79 -4.51
N ASP A 52 5.36 3.68 -5.35
CA ASP A 52 6.26 4.76 -4.94
C ASP A 52 5.66 5.69 -3.89
N GLN A 53 4.37 6.02 -4.03
CA GLN A 53 3.68 6.86 -3.06
C GLN A 53 3.56 6.15 -1.71
N LEU A 54 3.27 4.85 -1.71
CA LEU A 54 3.19 4.06 -0.48
C LEU A 54 4.56 4.01 0.23
N ILE A 55 5.65 3.76 -0.50
CA ILE A 55 7.01 3.76 0.05
C ILE A 55 7.32 5.10 0.71
N GLY A 56 7.06 6.22 0.01
CA GLY A 56 7.32 7.56 0.54
C GLY A 56 6.52 7.88 1.80
N LYS A 57 5.28 7.40 1.90
CA LYS A 57 4.42 7.56 3.09
C LYS A 57 4.91 6.70 4.25
N VAL A 58 5.20 5.42 4.02
CA VAL A 58 5.70 4.49 5.06
C VAL A 58 7.03 5.01 5.61
N ARG A 59 7.95 5.46 4.74
CA ARG A 59 9.23 6.05 5.13
C ARG A 59 9.06 7.19 6.13
N LYS A 60 8.17 8.14 5.83
CA LYS A 60 7.89 9.31 6.68
C LYS A 60 7.10 8.95 7.95
N ALA A 61 6.16 8.03 7.87
CA ALA A 61 5.31 7.65 9.00
C ALA A 61 6.05 6.82 10.06
N TYR A 62 7.01 6.00 9.62
CA TYR A 62 7.79 5.14 10.50
C TYR A 62 9.21 5.65 10.76
N ASP A 63 9.62 6.74 10.10
CA ASP A 63 10.97 7.32 10.17
C ASP A 63 12.06 6.27 9.90
N ILE A 64 11.89 5.55 8.79
CA ILE A 64 12.77 4.46 8.35
C ILE A 64 13.51 4.85 7.07
N SER A 65 14.51 4.06 6.69
CA SER A 65 15.23 4.22 5.41
C SER A 65 14.34 3.86 4.21
N GLU A 66 14.67 4.39 3.04
CA GLU A 66 13.99 4.05 1.78
C GLU A 66 14.02 2.55 1.50
N GLU A 67 15.17 1.90 1.63
CA GLU A 67 15.31 0.45 1.48
C GLU A 67 14.36 -0.35 2.41
N GLU A 68 14.21 0.08 3.66
CA GLU A 68 13.37 -0.62 4.62
C GLU A 68 11.88 -0.42 4.27
N ALA A 69 11.50 0.79 3.85
CA ALA A 69 10.15 1.06 3.36
C ALA A 69 9.85 0.25 2.09
N GLU A 70 10.79 0.18 1.15
CA GLU A 70 10.68 -0.63 -0.06
C GLU A 70 10.48 -2.11 0.27
N ARG A 71 11.31 -2.70 1.14
CA ARG A 71 11.17 -4.10 1.55
C ARG A 71 9.82 -4.38 2.18
N GLN A 72 9.33 -3.49 3.05
CA GLN A 72 8.02 -3.68 3.69
C GLN A 72 6.88 -3.62 2.67
N VAL A 73 6.93 -2.66 1.74
CA VAL A 73 5.93 -2.53 0.67
C VAL A 73 5.97 -3.72 -0.28
N ASP A 74 7.17 -4.15 -0.66
CA ASP A 74 7.40 -5.29 -1.53
C ASP A 74 6.91 -6.60 -0.91
N SER A 75 7.23 -6.82 0.36
CA SER A 75 6.72 -7.96 1.14
C SER A 75 5.19 -7.94 1.23
N PHE A 76 4.58 -6.78 1.44
CA PHE A 76 3.12 -6.64 1.45
C PHE A 76 2.50 -6.94 0.08
N MET A 77 3.14 -6.48 -1.02
CA MET A 77 2.68 -6.75 -2.37
C MET A 77 2.76 -8.24 -2.68
N THR A 78 3.88 -8.89 -2.37
CA THR A 78 4.09 -10.34 -2.55
C THR A 78 3.12 -11.17 -1.71
N ALA A 79 2.86 -10.75 -0.45
CA ALA A 79 1.92 -11.44 0.42
C ALA A 79 0.46 -11.32 -0.04
N ASN A 80 0.11 -10.27 -0.80
CA ASN A 80 -1.26 -10.04 -1.29
C ASN A 80 -1.48 -10.41 -2.75
N ARG A 81 -0.41 -10.51 -3.53
CA ARG A 81 -0.37 -10.94 -4.93
C ARG A 81 0.52 -12.18 -4.94
N GLU A 82 -0.05 -13.36 -4.76
CA GLU A 82 0.73 -14.60 -4.85
C GLU A 82 1.58 -14.59 -6.14
N TYR A 83 2.91 -14.49 -5.95
CA TYR A 83 3.99 -14.70 -6.92
C TYR A 83 3.65 -14.43 -8.40
N ALA A 84 3.41 -13.16 -8.74
CA ALA A 84 3.46 -12.74 -10.14
C ALA A 84 4.88 -12.25 -10.46
N ASP A 85 5.59 -13.02 -11.29
CA ASP A 85 6.86 -12.70 -11.94
C ASP A 85 8.16 -12.87 -11.12
N ARG A 86 8.87 -13.97 -11.42
CA ARG A 86 10.32 -14.09 -11.28
C ARG A 86 10.99 -12.88 -11.96
N GLY A 87 11.69 -11.99 -11.23
CA GLY A 87 12.36 -10.88 -11.92
C GLY A 87 13.35 -9.97 -11.18
N ARG A 88 13.50 -10.04 -9.85
CA ARG A 88 14.54 -9.30 -9.09
C ARG A 88 14.56 -9.91 -7.69
N ASP A 89 15.48 -10.78 -7.30
CA ASP A 89 16.92 -10.57 -7.18
C ASP A 89 17.61 -11.95 -6.95
N PRO A 90 18.65 -12.34 -7.71
CA PRO A 90 19.33 -13.63 -7.55
C PRO A 90 20.41 -13.67 -6.46
N ASN A 91 20.52 -12.70 -5.53
CA ASN A 91 21.58 -12.75 -4.53
C ASN A 91 21.15 -12.30 -3.12
N MET A 92 20.64 -13.24 -2.33
CA MET A 92 20.80 -13.23 -0.88
C MET A 92 21.21 -14.63 -0.38
N HIS A 93 22.48 -14.99 -0.63
CA HIS A 93 23.51 -15.36 0.35
C HIS A 93 24.83 -15.57 -0.39
#